data_AF-D7MJ33-F1
#
_entry.id   AF-D7MJ33-F1
#
_cell.length_a   1.000
_cell.length_b   1.000
_cell.length_c   1.000
_cell.angle_alpha   90.00
_cell.angle_beta   90.00
_cell.angle_gamma   90.00
#
_symmetry.space_group_name_H-M   'P 1'
#
loop_
_entity.id
_entity.type
_entity.pdbx_description
1 polymer ?
#
loop_
_entity_poly.entity_id
_entity_poly.type
_entity_poly.pdbx_seq_one_letter_code
_entity_poly.pdbx_strand_id
1 'polypeptide(L)'
;MRKIGLLRLKVKTDFLIGHGKIRIRFDISSGSGIFAARMAEKNVNIISNTLNKDASFSEFVAARGIFPLFLSLDQRLPFYDNVFDLIHANASNGLDIGARINPRSWSS
;
A
#
# COMPACT_ATOMS: atom_id res chain seq x y z
N MET A 1 -44.22 20.68 2.52
CA MET A 1 -43.22 20.03 1.64
C MET A 1 -41.82 20.47 2.07
N ARG A 2 -40.93 19.56 2.49
CA ARG A 2 -39.49 19.81 2.60
C ARG A 2 -38.75 18.53 2.19
N LYS A 3 -38.08 18.55 1.03
CA LYS A 3 -37.19 17.47 0.58
C LYS A 3 -35.95 17.52 1.47
N ILE A 4 -35.80 16.51 2.31
CA ILE A 4 -34.64 16.34 3.18
C ILE A 4 -33.47 15.98 2.26
N GLY A 5 -32.54 16.92 2.07
CA GLY A 5 -31.36 16.70 1.24
C GLY A 5 -30.47 15.66 1.89
N LEU A 6 -30.34 14.50 1.24
CA LEU A 6 -29.33 13.50 1.59
C LEU A 6 -27.95 14.13 1.36
N LEU A 7 -27.33 14.64 2.43
CA LEU A 7 -25.90 14.94 2.41
C LEU A 7 -25.18 13.59 2.22
N ARG A 8 -24.80 13.29 0.99
CA ARG A 8 -23.87 12.21 0.70
C ARG A 8 -22.56 12.57 1.40
N LEU A 9 -22.33 11.97 2.57
CA LEU A 9 -21.05 12.02 3.28
C LEU A 9 -19.98 11.61 2.26
N LYS A 10 -19.19 12.59 1.80
CA LYS A 10 -17.94 12.31 1.10
C LYS A 10 -17.07 11.62 2.12
N VAL A 11 -17.02 10.29 2.02
CA VAL A 11 -16.10 9.48 2.80
C VAL A 11 -14.72 10.06 2.56
N LYS A 12 -13.93 10.25 3.62
CA LYS A 12 -12.57 10.86 3.62
C LYS A 12 -11.56 10.13 2.71
N THR A 13 -12.02 9.16 1.92
CA THR A 13 -11.34 8.38 0.89
C THR A 13 -11.34 9.06 -0.48
N ASP A 14 -11.93 10.24 -0.65
CA ASP A 14 -11.86 11.02 -1.90
C ASP A 14 -10.41 11.24 -2.35
N PHE A 15 -9.46 11.43 -1.42
CA PHE A 15 -8.03 11.48 -1.76
C PHE A 15 -7.51 10.16 -2.34
N LEU A 16 -8.14 9.03 -2.02
CA LEU A 16 -7.80 7.70 -2.52
C LEU A 16 -8.33 7.45 -3.94
N ILE A 17 -9.29 8.22 -4.43
CA ILE A 17 -9.89 8.04 -5.75
C ILE A 17 -9.60 9.30 -6.56
N GLY A 18 -8.65 9.22 -7.49
CA GLY A 18 -8.20 10.40 -8.24
C GLY A 18 -9.36 11.08 -8.96
N HIS A 19 -9.63 12.35 -8.63
CA HIS A 19 -10.67 13.16 -9.28
C HIS A 19 -10.25 13.57 -10.71
N GLY A 20 -10.27 12.64 -11.67
CA GLY A 20 -9.97 12.89 -13.09
C GLY A 20 -8.49 13.10 -13.43
N LYS A 21 -7.58 12.95 -12.45
CA LYS A 21 -6.13 12.91 -12.67
C LYS A 21 -5.63 11.49 -12.47
N ILE A 22 -4.74 11.02 -13.34
CA ILE A 22 -4.03 9.74 -13.14
C ILE A 22 -3.20 9.89 -11.86
N ARG A 23 -3.45 9.03 -10.87
CA ARG A 23 -2.73 8.97 -9.60
C ARG A 23 -2.21 7.57 -9.38
N ILE A 24 -0.93 7.43 -9.06
CA ILE A 24 -0.27 6.15 -8.86
C ILE A 24 0.03 6.00 -7.36
N ARG A 25 -0.40 4.87 -6.79
CA ARG A 25 -0.13 4.53 -5.40
C ARG A 25 0.86 3.39 -5.31
N PHE A 26 1.53 3.31 -4.18
CA PHE A 26 2.48 2.24 -3.90
C PHE A 26 2.09 1.52 -2.61
N ASP A 27 2.05 0.19 -2.66
CA ASP A 27 1.78 -0.70 -1.54
C ASP A 27 3.05 -1.49 -1.20
N ILE A 28 3.55 -1.35 0.03
CA ILE A 28 4.66 -2.13 0.57
C ILE A 28 4.07 -3.11 1.58
N SER A 29 4.07 -4.39 1.20
CA SER A 29 3.41 -5.44 1.96
C SER A 29 4.34 -6.64 2.18
N SER A 30 4.18 -7.34 3.30
CA SER A 30 4.83 -8.63 3.56
C SER A 30 3.87 -9.82 3.37
N GLY A 31 2.75 -9.62 2.66
CA GLY A 31 1.71 -10.63 2.48
C GLY A 31 1.05 -10.56 1.10
N SER A 32 -0.17 -11.09 0.98
CA SER A 32 -0.83 -11.33 -0.31
C SER A 32 -1.45 -10.09 -1.01
N GLY A 33 -1.07 -8.88 -0.60
CA GLY A 33 -1.51 -7.62 -1.25
C GLY A 33 -2.99 -7.26 -1.04
N ILE A 34 -3.58 -7.56 0.12
CA ILE A 34 -5.01 -7.31 0.41
C ILE A 34 -5.37 -5.82 0.26
N PHE A 35 -4.52 -4.92 0.76
CA PHE A 35 -4.73 -3.48 0.61
C PHE A 35 -4.78 -3.08 -0.87
N ALA A 36 -3.79 -3.52 -1.65
CA ALA A 36 -3.75 -3.26 -3.08
C ALA A 36 -4.97 -3.82 -3.81
N ALA A 37 -5.45 -5.01 -3.45
CA ALA A 37 -6.68 -5.58 -4.01
C ALA A 37 -7.91 -4.70 -3.75
N ARG A 38 -8.07 -4.21 -2.52
CA ARG A 38 -9.18 -3.29 -2.17
C ARG A 38 -9.09 -1.95 -2.87
N MET A 39 -7.88 -1.48 -3.17
CA MET A 39 -7.67 -0.26 -3.93
C MET A 39 -8.00 -0.48 -5.41
N ALA A 40 -7.55 -1.59 -6.00
CA ALA A 40 -7.88 -1.97 -7.37
C ALA A 40 -9.41 -2.11 -7.59
N GLU A 41 -10.14 -2.72 -6.64
CA GLU A 41 -11.62 -2.79 -6.65
C GLU A 41 -12.30 -1.40 -6.74
N LYS A 42 -11.61 -0.35 -6.31
CA LYS A 42 -12.09 1.05 -6.34
C LYS A 42 -11.57 1.83 -7.55
N ASN A 43 -11.02 1.14 -8.56
CA ASN A 43 -10.39 1.74 -9.75
C ASN A 43 -9.21 2.65 -9.41
N VAL A 44 -8.41 2.23 -8.42
CA VAL A 44 -7.21 2.95 -8.05
C VAL A 44 -5.99 2.26 -8.63
N ASN A 45 -5.20 2.99 -9.41
CA ASN A 45 -3.92 2.50 -9.91
C ASN A 45 -2.95 2.35 -8.75
N ILE A 46 -2.56 1.11 -8.48
CA ILE A 46 -1.65 0.76 -7.40
C ILE A 46 -0.60 -0.24 -7.88
N ILE A 47 0.65 0.03 -7.54
CA ILE A 47 1.79 -0.88 -7.69
C ILE A 47 2.05 -1.48 -6.32
N SER A 48 2.24 -2.79 -6.23
CA SER A 48 2.45 -3.48 -4.95
C SER A 48 3.77 -4.23 -4.95
N ASN A 49 4.61 -3.95 -3.96
CA ASN A 49 5.78 -4.76 -3.62
C ASN A 49 5.39 -5.71 -2.49
N THR A 50 5.54 -7.01 -2.74
CA THR A 50 5.37 -8.04 -1.71
C THR A 50 6.68 -8.77 -1.46
N LEU A 51 7.01 -8.96 -0.18
CA LEU A 51 8.12 -9.81 0.20
C LEU A 51 7.73 -11.27 -0.03
N ASN A 52 8.32 -11.91 -1.05
CA ASN A 52 8.20 -13.35 -1.30
C ASN A 52 9.01 -14.18 -0.28
N LYS A 53 8.76 -13.96 1.02
CA LYS A 53 9.34 -14.75 2.10
C LYS A 53 8.43 -15.95 2.37
N ASP A 54 8.92 -17.14 2.09
CA ASP A 54 8.25 -18.43 2.32
C ASP A 54 6.96 -18.69 1.48
N ALA A 55 6.58 -17.77 0.58
CA ALA A 55 5.49 -17.96 -0.38
C ALA A 55 5.60 -17.03 -1.61
N SER A 56 4.96 -17.44 -2.70
CA SER A 56 4.84 -16.71 -3.97
C SER A 56 3.79 -15.58 -3.92
N PHE A 57 3.91 -14.64 -2.98
CA PHE A 57 2.92 -13.58 -2.79
C PHE A 57 2.80 -12.62 -3.98
N SER A 58 3.90 -12.37 -4.69
CA SER A 58 3.90 -11.53 -5.88
C SER A 58 3.04 -12.13 -7.01
N GLU A 59 3.02 -13.45 -7.15
CA GLU A 59 2.16 -14.17 -8.09
C GLU A 59 0.69 -14.06 -7.69
N PHE A 60 0.37 -14.10 -6.39
CA PHE A 60 -0.99 -13.83 -5.89
C PHE A 60 -1.46 -12.40 -6.17
N VAL A 61 -0.54 -11.42 -6.14
CA VAL A 61 -0.84 -10.02 -6.50
C VAL A 61 -1.06 -9.90 -8.02
N ALA A 62 -0.17 -10.48 -8.82
CA ALA A 62 -0.28 -10.52 -10.27
C ALA A 62 -1.60 -11.15 -10.74
N ALA A 63 -2.00 -12.27 -10.13
CA ALA A 63 -3.23 -12.98 -10.43
C ALA A 63 -4.51 -12.14 -10.17
N ARG A 64 -4.41 -11.07 -9.36
CA ARG A 64 -5.50 -10.11 -9.14
C ARG A 64 -5.50 -8.93 -10.12
N GLY A 65 -4.63 -8.96 -11.14
CA GLY A 65 -4.46 -7.87 -12.10
C GLY A 65 -3.76 -6.63 -11.52
N ILE A 66 -3.07 -6.78 -10.38
CA ILE A 66 -2.30 -5.71 -9.74
C ILE A 66 -0.85 -5.85 -10.22
N PHE A 67 -0.18 -4.74 -10.52
CA PHE A 67 1.22 -4.76 -10.95
C PHE A 67 2.13 -5.15 -9.78
N PRO A 68 2.79 -6.32 -9.83
CA PRO A 68 3.74 -6.73 -8.79
C PRO A 68 5.10 -6.06 -9.04
N LEU A 69 5.69 -5.48 -7.99
CA LEU A 69 7.06 -4.99 -8.00
C LEU A 69 7.92 -5.94 -7.17
N PHE A 70 8.73 -6.75 -7.86
CA PHE A 70 9.62 -7.71 -7.22
C PHE A 70 10.87 -7.01 -6.69
N LEU A 71 10.98 -6.88 -5.38
CA LEU A 71 12.18 -6.34 -4.73
C LEU A 71 12.55 -7.15 -3.48
N SER A 72 13.85 -7.31 -3.26
CA SER A 72 14.42 -7.82 -2.02
C SER A 72 14.57 -6.70 -0.99
N LEU A 73 14.68 -7.06 0.30
CA LEU A 73 14.72 -6.11 1.44
C LEU A 73 15.90 -5.13 1.40
N ASP A 74 16.98 -5.52 0.76
CA ASP A 74 18.24 -4.79 0.63
C ASP A 74 18.28 -3.87 -0.60
N GLN A 75 17.25 -3.92 -1.45
CA GLN A 75 17.18 -3.11 -2.65
C GLN A 75 16.52 -1.75 -2.37
N ARG A 76 17.14 -0.68 -2.88
CA ARG A 76 16.49 0.62 -2.95
C ARG A 76 15.32 0.56 -3.93
N LEU A 77 14.25 1.29 -3.62
CA LEU A 77 13.15 1.49 -4.55
C LEU A 77 13.66 2.24 -5.80
N PRO A 78 13.39 1.75 -7.02
CA PRO A 78 13.88 2.35 -8.27
C PRO A 78 13.01 3.55 -8.71
N PHE A 79 12.59 4.39 -7.76
CA PHE A 79 11.71 5.53 -8.02
C PHE A 79 12.35 6.83 -7.52
N TYR A 80 12.23 7.88 -8.32
CA TYR A 80 12.56 9.24 -7.90
C TYR A 80 11.50 9.80 -6.95
N ASP A 81 11.81 10.95 -6.35
CA ASP A 81 10.87 11.65 -5.48
C ASP A 81 9.58 12.03 -6.22
N ASN A 82 8.47 12.09 -5.49
CA ASN A 82 7.13 12.49 -5.97
C ASN A 82 6.52 11.59 -7.08
N VAL A 83 7.03 10.37 -7.29
CA VAL A 83 6.43 9.39 -8.22
C VAL A 83 5.04 8.92 -7.76
N PHE A 84 4.82 8.82 -6.44
CA PHE A 84 3.58 8.29 -5.88
C PHE A 84 2.78 9.36 -5.13
N ASP A 85 1.46 9.33 -5.31
CA ASP A 85 0.54 10.19 -4.57
C ASP A 85 0.32 9.70 -3.13
N LEU A 86 0.37 8.38 -2.93
CA LEU A 86 0.18 7.72 -1.64
C LEU A 86 1.00 6.45 -1.56
N ILE A 87 1.68 6.29 -0.42
CA ILE A 87 2.39 5.07 -0.06
C ILE A 87 1.66 4.44 1.13
N HIS A 88 1.28 3.18 0.98
CA HIS A 88 0.88 2.33 2.09
C HIS A 88 2.05 1.42 2.44
N ALA A 89 2.42 1.38 3.72
CA ALA A 89 3.44 0.47 4.21
C ALA A 89 2.89 -0.25 5.43
N ASN A 90 2.81 -1.58 5.34
CA ASN A 90 2.46 -2.41 6.48
C ASN A 90 3.71 -3.09 7.03
N ALA A 91 4.08 -2.75 8.26
CA ALA A 91 5.29 -3.25 8.93
C ALA A 91 5.09 -4.59 9.66
N SER A 92 3.90 -5.19 9.64
CA SER A 92 3.56 -6.34 10.47
C SER A 92 4.17 -7.68 9.96
N ASN A 93 5.50 -7.85 10.01
CA ASN A 93 6.23 -9.14 10.19
C ASN A 93 7.47 -9.37 9.30
N GLY A 94 7.84 -8.44 8.39
CA GLY A 94 9.00 -8.65 7.49
C GLY A 94 9.86 -7.42 7.19
N LEU A 95 9.30 -6.23 7.31
CA LEU A 95 10.05 -4.97 7.12
C LEU A 95 10.76 -4.52 8.42
N ASP A 96 10.33 -5.03 9.57
CA ASP A 96 10.81 -4.65 10.91
C ASP A 96 11.97 -5.54 11.41
N ILE A 97 13.02 -5.67 10.61
CA ILE A 97 14.20 -6.46 11.01
C ILE A 97 15.10 -5.65 11.98
N GLY A 98 14.70 -4.43 12.34
CA GLY A 98 15.49 -3.48 13.14
C GLY A 98 14.82 -2.92 14.39
N ALA A 99 13.50 -3.03 14.59
CA ALA A 99 12.80 -2.42 15.73
C ALA A 99 12.46 -3.40 16.86
N ARG A 100 13.21 -4.51 16.98
CA ARG A 100 13.45 -5.11 18.30
C ARG A 100 14.42 -4.24 19.11
N ILE A 101 14.04 -2.99 19.34
CA ILE A 101 14.64 -2.12 20.33
C ILE A 101 14.23 -2.64 21.71
N ASN A 102 15.20 -3.19 22.46
CA ASN A 102 15.04 -3.42 23.88
C ASN A 102 14.92 -2.05 24.56
N PRO A 103 13.79 -1.71 25.20
CA PRO A 103 13.61 -0.39 25.84
C PRO A 103 14.67 -0.09 26.93
N ARG A 104 15.40 -1.11 27.40
CA ARG A 104 16.43 -1.00 28.44
C ARG A 104 17.83 -0.63 27.91
N SER A 105 18.04 -0.40 26.61
CA SER A 105 19.37 -0.07 26.08
C SER A 105 19.73 1.43 26.14
N TRP A 106 18.86 2.28 26.71
CA TRP A 106 19.07 3.74 26.84
C TRP A 106 19.48 4.15 28.27
N SER A 107 20.14 3.28 29.03
CA SER A 107 20.54 3.58 30.41
C SER A 107 21.87 2.94 30.84
N SER A 108 22.90 3.01 30.00
CA SER A 108 24.29 2.70 30.39
C SER A 108 25.28 3.38 29.47
#